data_AF-A0A2D9E9Q8-F1
#
_entry.id   AF-A0A2D9E9Q8-F1
#
_cell.length_a   1.000
_cell.length_b   1.000
_cell.length_c   1.000
_cell.angle_alpha   90.00
_cell.angle_beta   90.00
_cell.angle_gamma   90.00
#
_symmetry.space_group_name_H-M   'P 1'
#
loop_
_entity.id
_entity.type
_entity.pdbx_description
1 polymer ?
#
loop_
_entity_poly.entity_id
_entity_poly.type
_entity_poly.pdbx_seq_one_letter_code
_entity_poly.pdbx_strand_id
1 'polypeptide(L)'
;MNFILNYHVKLVVSFVIILLINLNYCILANTYYVSNTSGNDQFDGLSSEYAFKTLNKINSIIYNPGDTILFKSGESWEGMLWIKGSGNLNNPIVIDSYGGEQKPIINGDGYQACILIYNDDNIYINNLELFNEASHLDSLGQTKKLNGFGGLSNLWGSGKDRRFGIKVVSDEHSLANFKFNGLHIHDVFPTPENTNNVHKGYGIKLETLSDTLVK
;
A
#
# COMPACT_ATOMS: atom_id res chain seq x y z
N MET A 1 -51.71 -36.41 5.90
CA MET A 1 -51.58 -35.38 4.85
C MET A 1 -50.87 -34.10 5.32
N ASN A 2 -51.09 -33.61 6.56
CA ASN A 2 -50.47 -32.36 7.07
C ASN A 2 -48.94 -32.40 7.32
N PHE A 3 -48.34 -33.57 7.52
CA PHE A 3 -46.90 -33.68 7.80
C PHE A 3 -46.01 -33.41 6.57
N ILE A 4 -46.45 -33.86 5.39
CA ILE A 4 -45.71 -33.71 4.13
C ILE A 4 -45.73 -32.24 3.66
N LEU A 5 -46.87 -31.56 3.84
CA LEU A 5 -47.02 -30.13 3.49
C LEU A 5 -46.05 -29.24 4.29
N ASN A 6 -45.88 -29.51 5.59
CA ASN A 6 -44.95 -28.77 6.45
C ASN A 6 -43.47 -28.97 6.09
N TYR A 7 -43.11 -30.14 5.54
CA TYR A 7 -41.74 -30.41 5.12
C TYR A 7 -41.38 -29.66 3.84
N HIS A 8 -42.28 -29.62 2.86
CA HIS A 8 -42.10 -28.85 1.63
C HIS A 8 -42.02 -27.34 1.89
N VAL A 9 -42.84 -26.80 2.79
CA VAL A 9 -42.78 -25.38 3.17
C VAL A 9 -41.44 -25.04 3.82
N LYS A 10 -40.92 -25.88 4.73
CA LYS A 10 -39.60 -25.68 5.35
C LYS A 10 -38.45 -25.76 4.33
N LEU A 11 -38.53 -26.67 3.36
CA LEU A 11 -37.50 -26.84 2.33
C LEU A 11 -37.46 -25.64 1.37
N VAL A 12 -38.64 -25.12 0.97
CA VAL A 12 -38.75 -23.92 0.13
C VAL A 12 -38.24 -22.68 0.87
N VAL A 13 -38.59 -22.51 2.15
CA VAL A 13 -38.09 -21.39 2.98
C VAL A 13 -36.56 -21.46 3.14
N SER A 14 -36.00 -22.65 3.37
CA SER A 14 -34.55 -22.83 3.46
C SER A 14 -33.83 -22.53 2.13
N PHE A 15 -34.43 -22.87 0.99
CA PHE A 15 -33.89 -22.58 -0.34
C PHE A 15 -33.91 -21.08 -0.67
N VAL A 16 -34.98 -20.36 -0.27
CA VAL A 16 -35.07 -18.89 -0.40
C VAL A 16 -34.06 -18.18 0.51
N ILE A 17 -33.83 -18.67 1.74
CA ILE A 17 -32.81 -18.13 2.64
C ILE A 17 -31.40 -18.31 2.05
N ILE A 18 -31.09 -19.49 1.47
CA ILE A 18 -29.80 -19.72 0.79
C ILE A 18 -29.66 -18.83 -0.46
N LEU A 19 -30.73 -18.60 -1.22
CA LEU A 19 -30.73 -17.71 -2.38
C LEU A 19 -30.51 -16.23 -1.98
N LEU A 20 -31.02 -15.82 -0.81
CA LEU A 20 -30.81 -14.47 -0.24
C LEU A 20 -29.41 -14.30 0.37
N ILE A 21 -28.77 -15.37 0.84
CA ILE A 21 -27.36 -15.34 1.32
C ILE A 21 -26.37 -15.27 0.14
N ASN A 22 -26.81 -15.60 -1.09
CA ASN A 22 -26.05 -15.41 -2.33
C ASN A 22 -26.33 -14.06 -3.02
N LEU A 23 -26.73 -13.04 -2.25
CA LEU A 23 -26.50 -11.67 -2.70
C LEU A 23 -24.99 -11.51 -2.84
N ASN A 24 -24.51 -11.65 -4.08
CA ASN A 24 -23.17 -11.25 -4.46
C ASN A 24 -22.95 -9.89 -3.81
N TYR A 25 -22.09 -9.83 -2.78
CA TYR A 25 -21.45 -8.57 -2.46
C TYR A 25 -20.67 -8.24 -3.71
N CYS A 26 -21.25 -7.41 -4.57
CA CYS A 26 -20.48 -6.64 -5.50
C CYS A 26 -19.60 -5.81 -4.56
N ILE A 27 -18.38 -6.30 -4.29
CA ILE A 27 -17.36 -5.51 -3.61
C ILE A 27 -17.09 -4.40 -4.61
N LEU A 28 -17.85 -3.32 -4.48
CA LEU A 28 -17.64 -2.12 -5.25
C LEU A 28 -16.22 -1.66 -4.89
N ALA A 29 -15.40 -1.55 -5.93
CA ALA A 29 -14.10 -0.93 -5.81
C ALA A 29 -14.27 0.45 -5.15
N ASN A 30 -13.56 0.67 -4.05
CA ASN A 30 -13.60 1.94 -3.34
C ASN A 30 -12.55 2.88 -3.92
N THR A 31 -12.87 4.18 -3.94
CA THR A 31 -11.89 5.23 -4.18
C THR A 31 -11.65 5.96 -2.86
N TYR A 32 -10.43 5.83 -2.33
CA TYR A 32 -9.99 6.47 -1.11
C TYR A 32 -9.26 7.77 -1.43
N TYR A 33 -9.63 8.87 -0.79
CA TYR A 33 -9.00 10.17 -0.93
C TYR A 33 -8.12 10.46 0.28
N VAL A 34 -6.95 11.05 0.04
CA VAL A 34 -5.96 11.39 1.07
C VAL A 34 -5.57 12.85 0.93
N SER A 35 -5.73 13.62 2.01
CA SER A 35 -5.26 15.00 2.12
C SER A 35 -4.62 15.24 3.48
N ASN A 36 -3.35 15.63 3.47
CA ASN A 36 -2.63 16.01 4.68
C ASN A 36 -3.22 17.29 5.31
N THR A 37 -3.65 18.26 4.49
CA THR A 37 -4.15 19.55 5.03
C THR A 37 -5.60 19.49 5.49
N SER A 38 -6.51 18.96 4.66
CA SER A 38 -7.96 18.97 4.92
C SER A 38 -8.52 17.62 5.39
N GLY A 39 -7.74 16.55 5.36
CA GLY A 39 -8.19 15.23 5.78
C GLY A 39 -8.24 15.02 7.29
N ASN A 40 -8.97 13.97 7.68
CA ASN A 40 -9.07 13.47 9.05
C ASN A 40 -9.21 11.94 9.04
N ASP A 41 -8.43 11.23 9.84
CA ASP A 41 -8.45 9.75 9.87
C ASP A 41 -9.71 9.14 10.51
N GLN A 42 -10.60 10.00 11.06
CA GLN A 42 -11.96 9.63 11.50
C GLN A 42 -13.01 9.71 10.38
N PHE A 43 -12.68 10.31 9.24
CA PHE A 43 -13.55 10.27 8.06
C PHE A 43 -13.53 8.90 7.40
N ASP A 44 -14.45 8.67 6.45
CA ASP A 44 -14.54 7.39 5.72
C ASP A 44 -13.53 7.29 4.56
N GLY A 45 -12.96 8.41 4.13
CA GLY A 45 -12.02 8.47 3.01
C GLY A 45 -12.68 8.32 1.64
N LEU A 46 -14.01 8.20 1.53
CA LEU A 46 -14.69 7.81 0.28
C LEU A 46 -15.06 9.01 -0.62
N SER A 47 -14.68 10.22 -0.21
CA SER A 47 -14.84 11.45 -0.99
C SER A 47 -13.70 12.43 -0.70
N SER A 48 -13.52 13.40 -1.60
CA SER A 48 -12.46 14.40 -1.46
C SER A 48 -12.64 15.33 -0.25
N GLU A 49 -13.89 15.56 0.15
CA GLU A 49 -14.31 16.37 1.28
C GLU A 49 -14.10 15.65 2.62
N TYR A 50 -14.21 14.32 2.60
CA TYR A 50 -14.05 13.44 3.77
C TYR A 50 -12.83 12.52 3.61
N ALA A 51 -11.71 13.10 3.14
CA ALA A 51 -10.45 12.38 2.90
C ALA A 51 -9.77 11.91 4.20
N PHE A 52 -9.04 10.80 4.12
CA PHE A 52 -8.07 10.42 5.15
C PHE A 52 -6.92 11.42 5.22
N LYS A 53 -6.21 11.46 6.35
CA LYS A 53 -5.11 12.40 6.57
C LYS A 53 -3.74 11.76 6.43
N THR A 54 -3.53 10.61 7.07
CA THR A 54 -2.17 10.08 7.31
C THR A 54 -1.88 8.79 6.56
N LEU A 55 -0.59 8.54 6.29
CA LEU A 55 -0.14 7.23 5.78
C LEU A 55 -0.44 6.09 6.75
N ASN A 56 -0.46 6.34 8.06
CA ASN A 56 -0.80 5.32 9.05
C ASN A 56 -2.22 4.78 8.83
N LYS A 57 -3.18 5.66 8.49
CA LYS A 57 -4.54 5.23 8.18
C LYS A 57 -4.59 4.39 6.90
N ILE A 58 -3.90 4.81 5.85
CA ILE A 58 -3.82 4.09 4.57
C ILE A 58 -3.16 2.71 4.76
N ASN A 59 -2.04 2.64 5.49
CA ASN A 59 -1.33 1.40 5.83
C ASN A 59 -2.14 0.40 6.68
N SER A 60 -3.26 0.84 7.27
CA SER A 60 -4.14 -0.01 8.09
C SER A 60 -5.19 -0.77 7.27
N ILE A 61 -5.40 -0.38 6.01
CA ILE A 61 -6.42 -0.95 5.13
C ILE A 61 -5.82 -2.11 4.34
N ILE A 62 -6.62 -3.16 4.15
CA ILE A 62 -6.34 -4.22 3.17
C ILE A 62 -7.23 -3.95 1.97
N TYR A 63 -6.61 -3.70 0.83
CA TYR A 63 -7.28 -3.29 -0.40
C TYR A 63 -7.76 -4.50 -1.20
N ASN A 64 -8.84 -4.30 -1.95
CA ASN A 64 -9.45 -5.30 -2.82
C ASN A 64 -9.18 -4.95 -4.30
N PRO A 65 -9.35 -5.92 -5.21
CA PRO A 65 -9.23 -5.66 -6.64
C PRO A 65 -10.12 -4.51 -7.12
N GLY A 66 -9.50 -3.53 -7.78
CA GLY A 66 -10.15 -2.33 -8.31
C GLY A 66 -10.08 -1.11 -7.40
N ASP A 67 -9.70 -1.27 -6.12
CA ASP A 67 -9.60 -0.14 -5.20
C ASP A 67 -8.56 0.89 -5.69
N THR A 68 -8.88 2.17 -5.47
CA THR A 68 -8.03 3.30 -5.86
C THR A 68 -7.71 4.17 -4.65
N ILE A 69 -6.48 4.66 -4.56
CA ILE A 69 -6.00 5.56 -3.51
C ILE A 69 -5.50 6.83 -4.20
N LEU A 70 -6.15 7.96 -3.91
CA LEU A 70 -5.89 9.26 -4.53
C LEU A 70 -5.27 10.22 -3.51
N PHE A 71 -4.03 10.60 -3.72
CA PHE A 71 -3.34 11.62 -2.93
C PHE A 71 -3.58 13.02 -3.50
N LYS A 72 -3.91 13.98 -2.64
CA LYS A 72 -4.20 15.35 -3.08
C LYS A 72 -2.95 16.04 -3.61
N SER A 73 -3.07 16.60 -4.80
CA SER A 73 -1.98 17.28 -5.51
C SER A 73 -1.35 18.40 -4.68
N GLY A 74 -0.02 18.51 -4.79
CA GLY A 74 0.78 19.53 -4.09
C GLY A 74 0.94 19.31 -2.58
N GLU A 75 0.39 18.24 -2.01
CA GLU A 75 0.56 17.89 -0.59
C GLU A 75 1.67 16.85 -0.40
N SER A 76 2.21 16.77 0.81
CA SER A 76 3.34 15.89 1.15
C SER A 76 3.06 15.04 2.38
N TRP A 77 3.57 13.81 2.38
CA TRP A 77 3.52 12.88 3.49
C TRP A 77 4.90 12.31 3.79
N GLU A 78 5.20 12.18 5.08
CA GLU A 78 6.45 11.59 5.58
C GLU A 78 6.22 10.17 6.10
N GLY A 79 7.13 9.28 5.72
CA GLY A 79 7.16 7.88 6.12
C GLY A 79 7.02 6.92 4.94
N MET A 80 6.81 5.64 5.27
CA MET A 80 6.66 4.58 4.28
C MET A 80 5.18 4.22 4.07
N LEU A 81 4.74 4.21 2.81
CA LEU A 81 3.46 3.67 2.38
C LEU A 81 3.62 2.16 2.11
N TRP A 82 3.00 1.32 2.92
CA TRP A 82 2.95 -0.12 2.73
C TRP A 82 1.54 -0.53 2.30
N ILE A 83 1.43 -0.81 1.00
CA ILE A 83 0.19 -1.27 0.38
C ILE A 83 0.01 -2.75 0.66
N LYS A 84 -1.20 -3.12 1.09
CA LYS A 84 -1.57 -4.49 1.45
C LYS A 84 -2.79 -4.91 0.66
N GLY A 85 -2.72 -6.07 0.03
CA GLY A 85 -3.75 -6.58 -0.85
C GLY A 85 -3.34 -6.50 -2.30
N SER A 86 -3.88 -7.44 -3.07
CA SER A 86 -3.58 -7.63 -4.48
C SER A 86 -4.76 -7.26 -5.34
N GLY A 87 -4.48 -6.60 -6.46
CA GLY A 87 -5.45 -6.45 -7.53
C GLY A 87 -5.63 -7.74 -8.34
N ASN A 88 -6.29 -7.64 -9.49
CA ASN A 88 -6.20 -8.65 -10.53
C ASN A 88 -5.99 -8.00 -11.91
N LEU A 89 -5.79 -8.82 -12.93
CA LEU A 89 -5.46 -8.35 -14.29
C LEU A 89 -6.46 -7.31 -14.84
N ASN A 90 -7.75 -7.48 -14.52
CA ASN A 90 -8.82 -6.60 -15.00
C ASN A 90 -9.09 -5.44 -14.04
N ASN A 91 -8.88 -5.65 -12.74
CA ASN A 91 -9.16 -4.71 -11.66
C ASN A 91 -7.90 -4.55 -10.79
N PRO A 92 -6.88 -3.81 -11.26
CA PRO A 92 -5.68 -3.53 -10.49
C PRO A 92 -6.02 -2.62 -9.30
N ILE A 93 -5.19 -2.63 -8.27
CA ILE A 93 -5.20 -1.56 -7.27
C ILE A 93 -4.43 -0.37 -7.84
N VAL A 94 -4.96 0.84 -7.72
CA VAL A 94 -4.37 2.05 -8.30
C VAL A 94 -4.00 3.04 -7.21
N ILE A 95 -2.79 3.56 -7.26
CA ILE A 95 -2.35 4.70 -6.46
C ILE A 95 -2.08 5.85 -7.43
N ASP A 96 -2.74 6.97 -7.22
CA ASP A 96 -2.68 8.13 -8.11
C ASP A 96 -2.86 9.44 -7.33
N SER A 97 -3.03 10.53 -8.06
CA SER A 97 -3.22 11.87 -7.57
C SER A 97 -4.60 12.43 -7.94
N TYR A 98 -5.06 13.45 -7.22
CA TYR A 98 -6.27 14.21 -7.57
C TYR A 98 -6.11 15.70 -7.28
N GLY A 99 -6.97 16.53 -7.88
CA GLY A 99 -7.13 17.93 -7.48
C GLY A 99 -6.07 18.91 -8.01
N GLY A 100 -5.26 18.54 -9.01
CA GLY A 100 -4.27 19.43 -9.62
C GLY A 100 -3.23 18.72 -10.48
N GLU A 101 -2.20 19.46 -10.92
CA GLU A 101 -1.08 18.95 -11.73
C GLU A 101 0.23 18.76 -10.95
N GLN A 102 0.34 19.39 -9.76
CA GLN A 102 1.50 19.24 -8.90
C GLN A 102 1.45 17.87 -8.23
N LYS A 103 2.50 17.06 -8.43
CA LYS A 103 2.55 15.70 -7.89
C LYS A 103 2.49 15.74 -6.37
N PRO A 104 1.61 14.94 -5.73
CA PRO A 104 1.73 14.68 -4.30
C PRO A 104 3.06 13.98 -4.01
N ILE A 105 3.64 14.30 -2.85
CA ILE A 105 4.97 13.84 -2.48
C ILE A 105 4.86 12.77 -1.38
N ILE A 106 5.52 11.63 -1.58
CA ILE A 106 5.80 10.68 -0.50
C ILE A 106 7.30 10.75 -0.20
N ASN A 107 7.63 11.46 0.89
CA ASN A 107 8.96 11.47 1.47
C ASN A 107 9.12 10.23 2.34
N GLY A 108 9.99 9.31 1.94
CA GLY A 108 10.26 8.08 2.68
C GLY A 108 10.79 8.30 4.10
N ASP A 109 11.21 9.52 4.46
CA ASP A 109 11.64 9.93 5.81
C ASP A 109 12.63 8.95 6.46
N GLY A 110 13.53 8.39 5.67
CA GLY A 110 14.54 7.46 6.18
C GLY A 110 13.97 6.12 6.63
N TYR A 111 12.76 5.75 6.22
CA TYR A 111 12.31 4.36 6.19
C TYR A 111 12.97 3.61 5.03
N GLN A 112 12.81 2.29 4.95
CA GLN A 112 13.45 1.52 3.88
C GLN A 112 12.99 1.96 2.48
N ALA A 113 11.70 2.26 2.30
CA ALA A 113 11.15 2.68 1.01
C ALA A 113 10.19 3.89 1.18
N CYS A 114 9.93 4.64 0.10
CA CYS A 114 8.74 5.49 0.06
C CYS A 114 7.49 4.62 -0.06
N ILE A 115 7.48 3.67 -1.01
CA ILE A 115 6.39 2.72 -1.22
C ILE A 115 6.92 1.28 -1.17
N LEU A 116 6.25 0.46 -0.38
CA LEU A 116 6.50 -0.97 -0.25
C LEU A 116 5.29 -1.77 -0.73
N ILE A 117 5.57 -2.78 -1.54
CA ILE A 117 4.66 -3.86 -1.92
C ILE A 117 5.35 -5.18 -1.55
N TYR A 118 4.69 -5.99 -0.73
CA TYR A 118 5.24 -7.23 -0.20
C TYR A 118 4.24 -8.38 -0.39
N ASN A 119 4.59 -9.37 -1.20
CA ASN A 119 3.71 -10.51 -1.56
C ASN A 119 2.35 -10.09 -2.14
N ASP A 120 2.30 -8.94 -2.81
CA ASP A 120 1.08 -8.41 -3.43
C ASP A 120 1.33 -8.03 -4.89
N ASP A 121 0.32 -8.25 -5.75
CA ASP A 121 0.41 -8.14 -7.22
C ASP A 121 -0.68 -7.23 -7.82
N ASN A 122 -0.54 -6.93 -9.12
CA ASN A 122 -1.52 -6.16 -9.91
C ASN A 122 -1.75 -4.74 -9.37
N ILE A 123 -0.67 -4.01 -9.14
CA ILE A 123 -0.69 -2.66 -8.55
C ILE A 123 -0.10 -1.65 -9.51
N TYR A 124 -0.82 -0.55 -9.74
CA TYR A 124 -0.37 0.57 -10.55
C TYR A 124 -0.07 1.78 -9.65
N ILE A 125 1.07 2.44 -9.88
CA ILE A 125 1.49 3.62 -9.14
C ILE A 125 1.76 4.75 -10.12
N ASN A 126 1.03 5.85 -9.94
CA ASN A 126 0.97 6.92 -10.92
C ASN A 126 1.17 8.29 -10.26
N ASN A 127 1.78 9.20 -11.01
CA ASN A 127 1.72 10.65 -10.76
C ASN A 127 2.22 11.13 -9.38
N LEU A 128 3.06 10.34 -8.71
CA LEU A 128 3.68 10.72 -7.44
C LEU A 128 5.09 11.27 -7.61
N GLU A 129 5.50 12.11 -6.68
CA GLU A 129 6.90 12.44 -6.43
C GLU A 129 7.41 11.66 -5.21
N LEU A 130 8.59 11.04 -5.33
CA LEU A 130 9.16 10.16 -4.32
C LEU A 130 10.63 10.53 -4.07
N PHE A 131 10.98 10.75 -2.80
CA PHE A 131 12.36 10.86 -2.36
C PHE A 131 12.55 10.29 -0.95
N ASN A 132 13.78 9.94 -0.58
CA ASN A 132 14.07 9.30 0.70
C ASN A 132 15.53 9.52 1.12
N GLU A 133 15.81 10.68 1.71
CA GLU A 133 17.14 11.06 2.21
C GLU A 133 17.19 11.28 3.73
N ALA A 134 16.11 11.12 4.49
CA ALA A 134 16.25 11.34 5.92
C ALA A 134 17.09 10.23 6.60
N SER A 135 17.60 10.55 7.79
CA SER A 135 18.29 9.56 8.62
C SER A 135 17.38 8.36 8.91
N HIS A 136 17.97 7.16 8.92
CA HIS A 136 17.25 5.95 9.31
C HIS A 136 16.89 5.91 10.80
N LEU A 137 17.41 6.87 11.56
CA LEU A 137 17.16 7.01 12.98
C LEU A 137 16.15 8.13 13.24
N ASP A 138 15.29 7.94 14.21
CA ASP A 138 14.47 9.00 14.78
C ASP A 138 15.27 9.90 15.74
N SER A 139 14.59 10.87 16.34
CA SER A 139 15.21 11.82 17.28
C SER A 139 15.76 11.18 18.57
N LEU A 140 15.41 9.92 18.85
CA LEU A 140 15.89 9.14 19.99
C LEU A 140 17.02 8.16 19.58
N GLY A 141 17.45 8.18 18.32
CA GLY A 141 18.45 7.26 17.80
C GLY A 141 17.92 5.85 17.53
N GLN A 142 16.59 5.67 17.48
CA GLN A 142 15.97 4.39 17.17
C GLN A 142 15.73 4.25 15.68
N THR A 143 15.87 3.05 15.14
CA THR A 143 15.61 2.81 13.72
C THR A 143 14.13 2.98 13.39
N LYS A 144 13.82 3.80 12.39
CA LYS A 144 12.48 3.97 11.85
C LYS A 144 12.02 2.71 11.10
N LYS A 145 10.94 2.09 11.57
CA LYS A 145 10.29 0.92 10.95
C LYS A 145 8.78 0.99 11.15
N LEU A 146 8.01 0.43 10.21
CA LEU A 146 6.58 0.22 10.41
C LEU A 146 6.35 -1.00 11.32
N ASN A 147 5.26 -0.97 12.09
CA ASN A 147 4.86 -2.12 12.89
C ASN A 147 4.53 -3.32 12.00
N GLY A 148 5.02 -4.50 12.36
CA GLY A 148 4.90 -5.72 11.55
C GLY A 148 5.90 -5.79 10.38
N PHE A 149 6.68 -4.73 10.14
CA PHE A 149 7.74 -4.72 9.12
C PHE A 149 9.07 -5.19 9.73
N GLY A 150 9.35 -6.48 9.58
CA GLY A 150 10.56 -7.15 10.07
C GLY A 150 10.41 -8.68 9.99
N GLY A 151 11.52 -9.41 9.93
CA GLY A 151 11.53 -10.87 9.72
C GLY A 151 12.70 -11.31 8.84
N LEU A 152 12.91 -12.61 8.63
CA LEU A 152 14.03 -13.14 7.84
C LEU A 152 14.12 -12.50 6.44
N SER A 153 12.97 -12.29 5.79
CA SER A 153 12.85 -11.67 4.46
C SER A 153 13.10 -10.15 4.44
N ASN A 154 13.15 -9.49 5.60
CA ASN A 154 13.29 -8.04 5.75
C ASN A 154 14.35 -7.63 6.80
N LEU A 155 15.34 -8.49 7.07
CA LEU A 155 16.38 -8.25 8.09
C LEU A 155 17.15 -6.94 7.89
N TRP A 156 17.30 -6.48 6.64
CA TRP A 156 17.94 -5.19 6.30
C TRP A 156 16.94 -4.02 6.16
N GLY A 157 15.71 -4.21 6.65
CA GLY A 157 14.56 -3.30 6.64
C GLY A 157 14.72 -1.97 7.39
N SER A 158 15.90 -1.67 7.95
CA SER A 158 16.18 -0.38 8.60
C SER A 158 16.37 0.76 7.60
N GLY A 159 16.71 0.39 6.37
CA GLY A 159 17.21 1.27 5.31
C GLY A 159 18.47 2.08 5.64
N LYS A 160 19.18 1.70 6.71
CA LYS A 160 20.54 2.15 7.02
C LYS A 160 21.47 2.07 5.82
N ASP A 161 21.45 0.94 5.11
CA ASP A 161 22.38 0.64 4.02
C ASP A 161 21.74 0.71 2.64
N ARG A 162 20.40 0.69 2.58
CA ARG A 162 19.65 0.57 1.32
C ARG A 162 18.34 1.36 1.39
N ARG A 163 18.13 2.28 0.46
CA ARG A 163 16.86 3.02 0.27
C ARG A 163 16.20 2.68 -1.04
N PHE A 164 14.89 2.76 -1.04
CA PHE A 164 14.06 2.57 -2.23
C PHE A 164 13.09 3.74 -2.39
N GLY A 165 12.85 4.18 -3.62
CA GLY A 165 11.64 4.93 -3.93
C GLY A 165 10.47 3.95 -3.84
N ILE A 166 10.48 2.96 -4.73
CA ILE A 166 9.52 1.85 -4.73
C ILE A 166 10.26 0.52 -4.57
N LYS A 167 9.85 -0.27 -3.58
CA LYS A 167 10.29 -1.66 -3.40
C LYS A 167 9.11 -2.60 -3.58
N VAL A 168 9.20 -3.48 -4.56
CA VAL A 168 8.31 -4.63 -4.73
C VAL A 168 9.13 -5.88 -4.43
N VAL A 169 8.62 -6.72 -3.55
CA VAL A 169 9.26 -7.99 -3.22
C VAL A 169 8.20 -9.07 -3.04
N SER A 170 8.48 -10.27 -3.55
CA SER A 170 7.71 -11.47 -3.23
C SER A 170 8.64 -12.60 -2.82
N ASP A 171 8.36 -13.28 -1.71
CA ASP A 171 9.05 -14.50 -1.31
C ASP A 171 8.18 -15.76 -1.42
N GLU A 172 6.92 -15.59 -1.82
CA GLU A 172 5.95 -16.67 -1.95
C GLU A 172 5.62 -17.02 -3.42
N HIS A 173 5.79 -16.08 -4.36
CA HIS A 173 5.34 -16.25 -5.76
C HIS A 173 6.09 -15.36 -6.77
N SER A 174 5.76 -15.51 -8.05
CA SER A 174 6.27 -14.65 -9.13
C SER A 174 5.51 -13.33 -9.18
N LEU A 175 6.24 -12.23 -9.39
CA LEU A 175 5.68 -10.89 -9.53
C LEU A 175 4.80 -10.75 -10.79
N ALA A 176 3.62 -10.13 -10.66
CA ALA A 176 2.68 -9.97 -11.76
C ALA A 176 2.07 -8.55 -11.86
N ASN A 177 2.09 -8.00 -13.08
CA ASN A 177 1.29 -6.86 -13.53
C ASN A 177 1.45 -5.55 -12.71
N PHE A 178 2.69 -5.10 -12.53
CA PHE A 178 2.98 -3.76 -12.00
C PHE A 178 3.07 -2.72 -13.12
N LYS A 179 2.56 -1.50 -12.87
CA LYS A 179 2.77 -0.35 -13.76
C LYS A 179 3.17 0.87 -12.98
N PHE A 180 4.11 1.63 -13.54
CA PHE A 180 4.64 2.85 -12.97
C PHE A 180 4.54 3.94 -14.03
N ASN A 181 3.75 4.98 -13.79
CA ASN A 181 3.50 6.02 -14.79
C ASN A 181 3.63 7.43 -14.22
N GLY A 182 4.30 8.32 -14.97
CA GLY A 182 4.40 9.73 -14.59
C GLY A 182 5.03 9.96 -13.21
N LEU A 183 5.96 9.11 -12.76
CA LEU A 183 6.63 9.28 -11.48
C LEU A 183 7.79 10.27 -11.58
N HIS A 184 8.00 11.06 -10.52
CA HIS A 184 9.23 11.82 -10.30
C HIS A 184 9.96 11.20 -9.12
N ILE A 185 11.06 10.47 -9.35
CA ILE A 185 11.83 9.81 -8.29
C ILE A 185 13.22 10.40 -8.28
N HIS A 186 13.60 10.97 -7.15
CA HIS A 186 14.90 11.62 -6.94
C HIS A 186 15.36 11.37 -5.51
N ASP A 187 16.64 11.63 -5.23
CA ASP A 187 17.13 11.74 -3.85
C ASP A 187 16.74 10.52 -2.99
N VAL A 188 16.96 9.34 -3.56
CA VAL A 188 16.77 8.07 -2.86
C VAL A 188 18.15 7.59 -2.44
N PHE A 189 18.60 8.05 -1.28
CA PHE A 189 19.93 7.75 -0.79
C PHE A 189 19.90 7.58 0.72
N PRO A 190 20.51 6.52 1.28
CA PRO A 190 20.69 6.45 2.72
C PRO A 190 21.62 7.59 3.15
N THR A 191 21.08 8.64 3.77
CA THR A 191 21.90 9.80 4.13
C THR A 191 23.02 9.39 5.08
N PRO A 192 24.27 9.74 4.75
CA PRO A 192 25.42 9.21 5.43
C PRO A 192 25.70 9.99 6.71
N GLU A 193 25.48 9.37 7.86
CA GLU A 193 26.15 9.77 9.11
C GLU A 193 27.41 8.92 9.38
N ASN A 194 27.50 7.72 8.80
CA ASN A 194 28.58 6.76 9.06
C ASN A 194 29.13 6.17 7.76
N THR A 195 30.42 6.40 7.47
CA THR A 195 31.10 5.96 6.24
C THR A 195 31.32 4.44 6.15
N ASN A 196 31.11 3.70 7.24
CA ASN A 196 31.20 2.24 7.24
C ASN A 196 29.92 1.56 6.70
N ASN A 197 28.84 2.32 6.47
CA ASN A 197 27.63 1.79 5.87
C ASN A 197 27.77 1.74 4.33
N VAL A 198 26.99 0.86 3.70
CA VAL A 198 27.11 0.58 2.25
C VAL A 198 26.47 1.68 1.39
N HIS A 199 25.48 2.39 1.93
CA HIS A 199 24.82 3.55 1.32
C HIS A 199 24.36 3.37 -0.15
N LYS A 200 23.43 2.44 -0.39
CA LYS A 200 22.85 2.19 -1.73
C LYS A 200 21.46 2.79 -1.88
N GLY A 201 21.26 3.52 -2.96
CA GLY A 201 19.97 4.06 -3.38
C GLY A 201 19.39 3.33 -4.59
N TYR A 202 18.09 3.09 -4.59
CA TYR A 202 17.38 2.47 -5.72
C TYR A 202 16.08 3.24 -5.99
N GLY A 203 15.91 3.81 -7.19
CA GLY A 203 14.64 4.46 -7.53
C GLY A 203 13.47 3.46 -7.46
N ILE A 204 13.56 2.37 -8.21
CA ILE A 204 12.58 1.27 -8.21
C ILE A 204 13.33 -0.06 -8.18
N LYS A 205 12.93 -0.99 -7.31
CA LYS A 205 13.42 -2.38 -7.31
C LYS A 205 12.26 -3.35 -7.24
N LEU A 206 12.26 -4.35 -8.12
CA LEU A 206 11.35 -5.49 -8.13
C LEU A 206 12.20 -6.75 -7.97
N GLU A 207 11.89 -7.60 -6.99
CA GLU A 207 12.66 -8.83 -6.74
C GLU A 207 11.77 -9.98 -6.24
N THR A 208 12.07 -11.20 -6.67
CA THR A 208 11.56 -12.42 -6.03
C THR A 208 12.65 -13.01 -5.15
N LEU A 209 12.34 -13.38 -3.91
CA LEU A 209 13.30 -13.74 -2.86
C LEU A 209 14.28 -12.59 -2.61
N SER A 210 14.03 -11.84 -1.54
CA SER A 210 14.85 -10.69 -1.17
C SER A 210 16.34 -11.06 -1.13
N ASP A 211 17.19 -10.26 -1.78
CA ASP A 211 18.66 -10.37 -1.71
C ASP A 211 19.20 -10.24 -0.26
N THR A 212 18.32 -9.89 0.69
CA THR A 212 18.60 -9.87 2.13
C THR A 212 18.74 -11.25 2.75
N LEU A 213 18.35 -12.31 2.04
CA LEU A 213 18.54 -13.69 2.43
C LEU A 213 19.87 -14.20 1.87
N VAL A 214 20.99 -13.74 2.43
CA VAL A 214 22.25 -14.49 2.26
C VAL A 214 22.21 -15.64 3.27
N LYS A 215 22.21 -16.87 2.71
CA LYS A 215 22.36 -18.15 3.40
C LYS A 215 23.61 -18.21 4.27
#